data_AF-A0AAI9T7R5-F1
#
_entry.id   AF-A0AAI9T7R5-F1
#
_cell.length_a   1.000
_cell.length_b   1.000
_cell.length_c   1.000
_cell.angle_alpha   90.00
_cell.angle_beta   90.00
_cell.angle_gamma   90.00
#
_symmetry.space_group_name_H-M   'P 1'
#
loop_
_entity.id
_entity.type
_entity.pdbx_description
1 polymer ?
#
loop_
_entity_poly.entity_id
_entity_poly.type
_entity_poly.pdbx_seq_one_letter_code
_entity_poly.pdbx_strand_id
1 'polypeptide(L)'
;MAAWLDIVSDSTGWTLVDTGRMDELVQGMSHPSTQFPSVVYFAGNGSRIKALRALFPHNNVTRRGPAGLARLHLSTRTANTQHPVLLVESSLSSVSGMGESGLRRWSSDNLRRYRILQDLSRRVPDIQQQVISQMLLPWTNLFCVFVDTRSELRDACQLLNRHRRTVTIGSEPTTDSMRTVIVLTAAQGSELENVSEVFHELQSTGIPSKDITVLDLRDRYELSPTAAFEPLRRLILNGTQDIRAEQNRQGLSFSATHLNTLWTRTLRLEIGSSDAAVLDCLEVARENHRLNNITTECLVEFINQANNHPYSQDGIHDFIASALLMNAYPPGMHGE
;
A
#
# COMPACT_ATOMS: atom_id res chain seq x y z
N MET A 1 -15.97 -10.07 -6.74
CA MET A 1 -15.30 -9.56 -7.96
C MET A 1 -13.99 -8.89 -7.53
N ALA A 2 -13.03 -8.56 -8.41
CA ALA A 2 -11.71 -8.06 -7.97
C ALA A 2 -11.50 -6.53 -8.07
N ALA A 3 -12.48 -5.79 -8.59
CA ALA A 3 -12.42 -4.32 -8.62
C ALA A 3 -12.36 -3.77 -7.20
N TRP A 4 -11.44 -2.83 -6.96
CA TRP A 4 -11.21 -2.27 -5.63
C TRP A 4 -11.44 -0.76 -5.61
N LEU A 5 -10.66 -0.02 -6.40
CA LEU A 5 -10.73 1.44 -6.44
C LEU A 5 -11.10 1.94 -7.82
N ASP A 6 -11.83 3.04 -7.87
CA ASP A 6 -12.15 3.77 -9.09
C ASP A 6 -12.18 5.29 -8.87
N ILE A 7 -11.94 6.06 -9.93
CA ILE A 7 -12.04 7.52 -9.89
C ILE A 7 -13.16 7.95 -10.82
N VAL A 8 -14.10 8.70 -10.26
CA VAL A 8 -15.26 9.24 -10.99
C VAL A 8 -15.22 10.76 -10.89
N SER A 9 -15.37 11.44 -12.02
CA SER A 9 -15.68 12.88 -12.06
C SER A 9 -17.19 13.08 -12.12
N ASP A 10 -17.67 14.05 -11.34
CA ASP A 10 -19.01 14.60 -11.48
C ASP A 10 -18.95 16.14 -11.55
N SER A 11 -20.12 16.79 -11.57
CA SER A 11 -20.22 18.25 -11.62
C SER A 11 -19.65 18.96 -10.38
N THR A 12 -19.38 18.24 -9.30
CA THR A 12 -18.92 18.78 -8.02
C THR A 12 -17.44 18.52 -7.74
N GLY A 13 -16.77 17.67 -8.53
CA GLY A 13 -15.37 17.35 -8.30
C GLY A 13 -14.96 15.95 -8.76
N TRP A 14 -13.78 15.56 -8.30
CA TRP A 14 -13.29 14.20 -8.39
C TRP A 14 -13.64 13.41 -7.12
N THR A 15 -14.10 12.18 -7.30
CA THR A 15 -14.45 11.27 -6.22
C THR A 15 -13.72 9.95 -6.38
N LEU A 16 -13.02 9.51 -5.34
CA LEU A 16 -12.49 8.16 -5.21
C LEU A 16 -13.59 7.23 -4.69
N VAL A 17 -13.80 6.12 -5.39
CA VAL A 17 -14.78 5.10 -5.05
C VAL A 17 -14.04 3.87 -4.55
N ASP A 18 -14.39 3.40 -3.36
CA ASP A 18 -13.94 2.13 -2.79
C ASP A 18 -15.09 1.12 -2.79
N THR A 19 -14.85 -0.07 -3.33
CA THR A 19 -15.82 -1.17 -3.35
C THR A 19 -15.89 -1.94 -2.04
N GLY A 20 -14.99 -1.67 -1.09
CA GLY A 20 -14.84 -2.45 0.14
C GLY A 20 -14.05 -3.74 -0.05
N ARG A 21 -13.36 -3.91 -1.19
CA ARG A 21 -12.68 -5.16 -1.53
C ARG A 21 -11.60 -5.58 -0.53
N MET A 22 -10.89 -4.63 0.08
CA MET A 22 -9.90 -4.93 1.12
C MET A 22 -10.58 -5.56 2.35
N ASP A 23 -11.69 -4.98 2.79
CA ASP A 23 -12.48 -5.47 3.92
C ASP A 23 -13.02 -6.87 3.65
N GLU A 24 -13.59 -7.11 2.46
CA GLU A 24 -14.04 -8.45 2.03
C GLU A 24 -12.92 -9.48 2.08
N LEU A 25 -11.71 -9.12 1.62
CA LEU A 25 -10.58 -10.03 1.60
C LEU A 25 -10.11 -10.36 3.01
N VAL A 26 -10.03 -9.38 3.91
CA VAL A 26 -9.60 -9.57 5.29
C VAL A 26 -10.63 -10.38 6.09
N GLN A 27 -11.93 -10.12 5.92
CA GLN A 27 -12.99 -10.93 6.53
C GLN A 27 -12.99 -12.38 6.01
N GLY A 28 -12.54 -12.60 4.76
CA GLY A 28 -12.41 -13.93 4.17
C GLY A 28 -11.12 -14.68 4.54
N MET A 29 -10.20 -14.07 5.30
CA MET A 29 -8.96 -14.74 5.75
C MET A 29 -9.23 -15.68 6.93
N SER A 30 -8.39 -16.71 7.08
CA SER A 30 -8.57 -17.71 8.14
C SER A 30 -8.36 -17.12 9.54
N HIS A 31 -7.34 -16.28 9.71
CA HIS A 31 -6.96 -15.69 11.00
C HIS A 31 -6.40 -14.27 10.80
N PRO A 32 -7.23 -13.29 10.41
CA PRO A 32 -6.78 -11.97 9.97
C PRO A 32 -5.92 -11.21 11.00
N SER A 33 -6.17 -11.39 12.30
CA SER A 33 -5.39 -10.75 13.37
C SER A 33 -3.99 -11.35 13.55
N THR A 34 -3.76 -12.59 13.09
CA THR A 34 -2.46 -13.29 13.20
C THR A 34 -1.78 -13.53 11.84
N GLN A 35 -2.39 -13.05 10.76
CA GLN A 35 -1.83 -13.10 9.42
C GLN A 35 -1.26 -11.73 9.07
N PHE A 36 -0.01 -11.70 8.60
CA PHE A 36 0.77 -10.49 8.32
C PHE A 36 0.99 -10.38 6.80
N PRO A 37 0.06 -9.76 6.07
CA PRO A 37 0.09 -9.73 4.62
C PRO A 37 1.24 -8.90 4.06
N SER A 38 1.77 -9.33 2.91
CA SER A 38 2.64 -8.50 2.07
C SER A 38 1.86 -8.01 0.84
N VAL A 39 1.97 -6.73 0.51
CA VAL A 39 1.33 -6.08 -0.63
C VAL A 39 2.31 -5.97 -1.79
N VAL A 40 2.00 -6.64 -2.89
CA VAL A 40 2.78 -6.58 -4.14
C VAL A 40 1.93 -5.92 -5.20
N TYR A 41 2.42 -4.81 -5.72
CA TYR A 41 1.68 -3.98 -6.66
C TYR A 41 2.29 -4.09 -8.06
N PHE A 42 1.48 -4.52 -9.00
CA PHE A 42 1.78 -4.63 -10.42
C PHE A 42 1.15 -3.45 -11.17
N ALA A 43 1.96 -2.62 -11.82
CA ALA A 43 1.52 -1.48 -12.62
C ALA A 43 2.16 -1.50 -14.02
N GLY A 44 1.57 -0.78 -14.98
CA GLY A 44 2.19 -0.53 -16.29
C GLY A 44 1.41 -1.09 -17.47
N ASN A 45 2.12 -1.64 -18.44
CA ASN A 45 1.55 -2.08 -19.72
C ASN A 45 0.88 -3.47 -19.65
N GLY A 46 0.46 -4.00 -20.81
CA GLY A 46 -0.27 -5.27 -20.91
C GLY A 46 0.52 -6.52 -20.50
N SER A 47 1.85 -6.48 -20.53
CA SER A 47 2.70 -7.60 -20.09
C SER A 47 2.53 -7.91 -18.61
N ARG A 48 2.13 -6.92 -17.82
CA ARG A 48 1.67 -7.08 -16.43
C ARG A 48 0.64 -8.20 -16.29
N ILE A 49 -0.37 -8.23 -17.17
CA ILE A 49 -1.46 -9.22 -17.11
C ILE A 49 -0.94 -10.62 -17.46
N LYS A 50 0.02 -10.71 -18.40
CA LYS A 50 0.68 -11.98 -18.74
C LYS A 50 1.47 -12.50 -17.53
N ALA A 51 2.23 -11.62 -16.86
CA ALA A 51 2.97 -11.96 -15.65
C ALA A 51 2.04 -12.43 -14.53
N LEU A 52 0.98 -11.67 -14.21
CA LEU A 52 0.03 -12.05 -13.16
C LEU A 52 -0.64 -13.41 -13.43
N ARG A 53 -0.98 -13.72 -14.69
CA ARG A 53 -1.51 -15.04 -15.08
C ARG A 53 -0.48 -16.16 -14.88
N ALA A 54 0.77 -15.91 -15.25
CA ALA A 54 1.83 -16.89 -15.14
C ALA A 54 2.22 -17.18 -13.68
N LEU A 55 2.27 -16.13 -12.85
CA LEU A 55 2.69 -16.19 -11.46
C LEU A 55 1.55 -16.65 -10.52
N PHE A 56 0.30 -16.28 -10.83
CA PHE A 56 -0.87 -16.55 -10.00
C PHE A 56 -2.03 -17.14 -10.82
N PRO A 57 -1.86 -18.33 -11.41
CA PRO A 57 -2.82 -18.90 -12.36
C PRO A 57 -4.22 -19.15 -11.77
N HIS A 58 -4.32 -19.40 -10.46
CA HIS A 58 -5.58 -19.71 -9.78
C HIS A 58 -6.35 -18.47 -9.30
N ASN A 59 -5.79 -17.27 -9.46
CA ASN A 59 -6.35 -16.03 -8.91
C ASN A 59 -7.43 -15.38 -9.81
N ASN A 60 -7.78 -16.01 -10.94
CA ASN A 60 -8.79 -15.54 -11.89
C ASN A 60 -8.61 -14.06 -12.29
N VAL A 61 -7.34 -13.61 -12.42
CA VAL A 61 -6.94 -12.20 -12.61
C VAL A 61 -7.65 -11.54 -13.80
N THR A 62 -8.15 -12.31 -14.76
CA THR A 62 -8.76 -11.77 -15.99
C THR A 62 -10.25 -12.00 -16.14
N ARG A 63 -10.99 -12.30 -15.06
CA ARG A 63 -12.46 -12.22 -15.13
C ARG A 63 -12.86 -10.78 -15.43
N ARG A 64 -13.41 -10.59 -16.64
CA ARG A 64 -13.80 -9.30 -17.21
C ARG A 64 -14.75 -8.56 -16.26
N GLY A 65 -14.35 -7.35 -15.90
CA GLY A 65 -15.14 -6.31 -15.25
C GLY A 65 -14.39 -5.00 -15.46
N PRO A 66 -15.07 -3.84 -15.48
CA PRO A 66 -14.40 -2.55 -15.63
C PRO A 66 -13.26 -2.48 -14.61
N ALA A 67 -12.02 -2.35 -15.11
CA ALA A 67 -10.91 -1.96 -14.23
C ALA A 67 -11.24 -0.51 -13.88
N GLY A 68 -11.51 -0.23 -12.62
CA GLY A 68 -11.38 1.14 -12.15
C GLY A 68 -9.90 1.55 -12.14
N LEU A 69 -9.53 2.35 -11.16
CA LEU A 69 -8.15 2.71 -10.87
C LEU A 69 -7.28 1.49 -10.51
N ALA A 70 -7.78 0.61 -9.63
CA ALA A 70 -7.01 -0.52 -9.13
C ALA A 70 -7.87 -1.74 -8.81
N ARG A 71 -7.29 -2.92 -8.97
CA ARG A 71 -7.84 -4.21 -8.55
C ARG A 71 -7.03 -4.79 -7.41
N LEU A 72 -7.70 -5.57 -6.55
CA LEU A 72 -7.09 -6.22 -5.41
C LEU A 72 -7.46 -7.70 -5.36
N HIS A 73 -6.44 -8.54 -5.26
CA HIS A 73 -6.57 -9.99 -5.19
C HIS A 73 -5.77 -10.53 -4.00
N LEU A 74 -6.28 -11.57 -3.35
CA LEU A 74 -5.52 -12.37 -2.40
C LEU A 74 -4.94 -13.59 -3.11
N SER A 75 -3.62 -13.77 -3.08
CA SER A 75 -2.96 -14.96 -3.65
C SER A 75 -3.50 -16.23 -3.00
N THR A 76 -4.16 -17.06 -3.82
CA THR A 76 -4.82 -18.29 -3.38
C THR A 76 -3.85 -19.29 -2.75
N ARG A 77 -2.59 -19.28 -3.20
CA ARG A 77 -1.52 -20.14 -2.68
C ARG A 77 -1.07 -19.77 -1.27
N THR A 78 -1.20 -18.49 -0.90
CA THR A 78 -0.72 -17.96 0.38
C THR A 78 -1.85 -17.53 1.30
N ALA A 79 -3.11 -17.67 0.87
CA ALA A 79 -4.28 -17.16 1.60
C ALA A 79 -4.38 -17.68 3.04
N ASN A 80 -3.97 -18.94 3.26
CA ASN A 80 -4.06 -19.61 4.56
C ASN A 80 -2.71 -19.71 5.29
N THR A 81 -1.67 -19.02 4.81
CA THR A 81 -0.38 -18.99 5.50
C THR A 81 -0.33 -17.82 6.49
N GLN A 82 0.63 -17.83 7.41
CA GLN A 82 0.88 -16.67 8.29
C GLN A 82 1.18 -15.38 7.51
N HIS A 83 1.62 -15.50 6.26
CA HIS A 83 2.05 -14.36 5.44
C HIS A 83 1.37 -14.38 4.06
N PRO A 84 0.08 -14.01 3.99
CA PRO A 84 -0.63 -13.93 2.74
C PRO A 84 -0.06 -12.85 1.83
N VAL A 85 -0.10 -13.06 0.52
CA VAL A 85 0.31 -12.05 -0.47
C VAL A 85 -0.93 -11.41 -1.08
N LEU A 86 -1.08 -10.11 -0.88
CA LEU A 86 -2.07 -9.26 -1.53
C LEU A 86 -1.46 -8.73 -2.84
N LEU A 87 -2.20 -8.87 -3.93
CA LEU A 87 -1.79 -8.48 -5.28
C LEU A 87 -2.65 -7.29 -5.71
N VAL A 88 -2.00 -6.15 -5.91
CA VAL A 88 -2.63 -4.95 -6.46
C VAL A 88 -2.30 -4.87 -7.94
N GLU A 89 -3.27 -4.46 -8.76
CA GLU A 89 -3.12 -4.34 -10.19
C GLU A 89 -3.73 -3.03 -10.70
N SER A 90 -2.96 -2.25 -11.48
CA SER A 90 -3.46 -1.05 -12.17
C SER A 90 -2.77 -0.85 -13.52
N SER A 91 -3.40 -0.09 -14.43
CA SER A 91 -2.68 0.51 -15.55
C SER A 91 -1.97 1.79 -15.11
N LEU A 92 -0.82 2.10 -15.72
CA LEU A 92 -0.17 3.42 -15.55
C LEU A 92 -0.69 4.44 -16.57
N SER A 93 -1.12 3.98 -17.74
CA SER A 93 -1.75 4.79 -18.77
C SER A 93 -3.27 4.86 -18.55
N SER A 94 -3.83 6.05 -18.79
CA SER A 94 -5.28 6.25 -18.79
C SER A 94 -5.85 5.51 -20.00
N VAL A 95 -6.40 4.32 -19.78
CA VAL A 95 -7.18 3.66 -20.83
C VAL A 95 -8.43 4.51 -21.03
N SER A 96 -8.58 5.04 -22.24
CA SER A 96 -9.78 5.71 -22.74
C SER A 96 -11.01 4.85 -22.42
N GLY A 97 -11.95 5.41 -21.66
CA GLY A 97 -13.07 4.70 -21.03
C GLY A 97 -13.40 5.18 -19.61
N MET A 98 -12.56 6.07 -19.06
CA MET A 98 -12.80 6.75 -17.80
C MET A 98 -14.08 7.61 -17.90
N GLY A 99 -15.13 7.22 -17.18
CA GLY A 99 -16.46 7.85 -17.22
C GLY A 99 -17.60 6.88 -17.55
N GLU A 100 -17.32 5.78 -18.24
CA GLU A 100 -18.27 4.67 -18.47
C GLU A 100 -18.07 3.54 -17.47
N SER A 101 -17.69 3.88 -16.24
CA SER A 101 -17.49 2.87 -15.22
C SER A 101 -18.80 2.11 -14.98
N GLY A 102 -18.79 0.82 -15.32
CA GLY A 102 -19.87 -0.11 -15.01
C GLY A 102 -20.18 -0.21 -13.51
N LEU A 103 -19.39 0.45 -12.65
CA LEU A 103 -19.68 0.71 -11.25
C LEU A 103 -20.96 1.54 -11.03
N ARG A 104 -21.41 2.36 -12.00
CA ARG A 104 -22.75 3.00 -11.93
C ARG A 104 -23.89 1.97 -11.82
N ARG A 105 -23.65 0.73 -12.25
CA ARG A 105 -24.61 -0.38 -12.16
C ARG A 105 -24.50 -1.17 -10.85
N TRP A 106 -23.56 -0.85 -9.96
CA TRP A 106 -23.40 -1.56 -8.69
C TRP A 106 -23.99 -0.77 -7.52
N SER A 107 -25.23 -1.14 -7.21
CA SER A 107 -25.89 -0.91 -5.94
C SER A 107 -25.48 -2.00 -4.94
N SER A 108 -24.22 -2.00 -4.49
CA SER A 108 -23.87 -2.75 -3.26
C SER A 108 -23.83 -1.76 -2.10
N ASP A 109 -24.42 -2.14 -0.97
CA ASP A 109 -24.45 -1.34 0.27
C ASP A 109 -23.05 -0.94 0.81
N ASN A 110 -21.98 -1.52 0.28
CA ASN A 110 -20.60 -1.29 0.74
C ASN A 110 -19.80 -0.26 -0.08
N LEU A 111 -20.42 0.41 -1.07
CA LEU A 111 -19.70 1.39 -1.90
C LEU A 111 -19.42 2.67 -1.10
N ARG A 112 -18.15 2.96 -0.82
CA ARG A 112 -17.73 4.18 -0.13
C ARG A 112 -17.18 5.20 -1.13
N ARG A 113 -17.46 6.48 -0.88
CA ARG A 113 -17.06 7.59 -1.75
C ARG A 113 -16.31 8.64 -0.95
N TYR A 114 -15.15 9.04 -1.47
CA TYR A 114 -14.25 9.99 -0.83
C TYR A 114 -13.95 11.13 -1.80
N ARG A 115 -14.17 12.37 -1.35
CA ARG A 115 -13.89 13.54 -2.18
C ARG A 115 -12.38 13.75 -2.34
N ILE A 116 -11.97 14.11 -3.55
CA ILE A 116 -10.60 14.53 -3.84
C ILE A 116 -10.62 16.06 -3.95
N LEU A 117 -9.95 16.74 -3.03
CA LEU A 117 -9.89 18.20 -2.97
C LEU A 117 -8.83 18.71 -3.96
N GLN A 118 -9.19 18.74 -5.24
CA GLN A 118 -8.35 19.27 -6.31
C GLN A 118 -9.17 20.03 -7.34
N ASP A 119 -8.48 20.93 -8.04
CA ASP A 119 -9.06 21.67 -9.16
C ASP A 119 -9.51 20.70 -10.27
N LEU A 120 -10.73 20.90 -10.75
CA LEU A 120 -11.34 20.20 -11.88
C LEU A 120 -10.52 20.35 -13.17
N SER A 121 -9.66 21.38 -13.26
CA SER A 121 -8.77 21.62 -14.40
C SER A 121 -7.66 20.56 -14.56
N ARG A 122 -7.39 19.76 -13.52
CA ARG A 122 -6.35 18.72 -13.58
C ARG A 122 -6.76 17.54 -14.45
N ARG A 123 -5.80 17.03 -15.22
CA ARG A 123 -6.02 15.87 -16.09
C ARG A 123 -6.20 14.60 -15.27
N VAL A 124 -7.05 13.70 -15.76
CA VAL A 124 -7.30 12.38 -15.14
C VAL A 124 -6.02 11.64 -14.74
N PRO A 125 -4.97 11.52 -15.59
CA PRO A 125 -3.75 10.79 -15.23
C PRO A 125 -3.03 11.40 -14.02
N ASP A 126 -3.11 12.74 -13.87
CA ASP A 126 -2.49 13.44 -12.76
C ASP A 126 -3.18 13.13 -11.43
N ILE A 127 -4.52 13.00 -11.45
CA ILE A 127 -5.31 12.56 -10.31
C ILE A 127 -5.02 11.08 -9.99
N GLN A 128 -5.01 10.21 -11.00
CA GLN A 128 -4.70 8.79 -10.83
C GLN A 128 -3.34 8.59 -10.16
N GLN A 129 -2.29 9.20 -10.71
CA GLN A 129 -0.94 9.09 -10.14
C GLN A 129 -0.87 9.64 -8.72
N GLN A 130 -1.63 10.69 -8.39
CA GLN A 130 -1.70 11.20 -7.02
C GLN A 130 -2.39 10.24 -6.06
N VAL A 131 -3.52 9.63 -6.46
CA VAL A 131 -4.18 8.62 -5.64
C VAL A 131 -3.25 7.43 -5.43
N ILE A 132 -2.55 6.99 -6.48
CA ILE A 132 -1.59 5.90 -6.38
C ILE A 132 -0.46 6.27 -5.40
N SER A 133 0.18 7.43 -5.56
CA SER A 133 1.33 7.83 -4.73
C SER A 133 0.98 8.09 -3.27
N GLN A 134 -0.21 8.64 -3.00
CA GLN A 134 -0.63 9.02 -1.64
C GLN A 134 -1.43 7.93 -0.90
N MET A 135 -2.09 7.02 -1.62
CA MET A 135 -2.93 5.98 -1.01
C MET A 135 -2.29 4.60 -1.13
N LEU A 136 -1.87 4.17 -2.33
CA LEU A 136 -1.46 2.78 -2.58
C LEU A 136 0.01 2.52 -2.24
N LEU A 137 0.92 3.40 -2.68
CA LEU A 137 2.35 3.20 -2.47
C LEU A 137 2.78 3.15 -0.98
N PRO A 138 2.21 3.93 -0.04
CA PRO A 138 2.59 3.85 1.38
C PRO A 138 2.39 2.46 2.01
N TRP A 139 1.47 1.67 1.45
CA TRP A 139 1.15 0.32 1.93
C TRP A 139 1.75 -0.78 1.08
N THR A 140 2.50 -0.43 0.03
CA THR A 140 3.10 -1.38 -0.91
C THR A 140 4.47 -1.82 -0.43
N ASN A 141 4.72 -3.12 -0.36
CA ASN A 141 6.05 -3.65 -0.08
C ASN A 141 6.89 -3.71 -1.37
N LEU A 142 6.32 -4.25 -2.44
CA LEU A 142 7.01 -4.41 -3.72
C LEU A 142 6.21 -3.80 -4.84
N PHE A 143 6.81 -2.85 -5.56
CA PHE A 143 6.19 -2.16 -6.68
C PHE A 143 6.83 -2.60 -8.00
N CYS A 144 6.13 -3.46 -8.74
CA CYS A 144 6.55 -4.00 -10.03
C CYS A 144 5.94 -3.19 -11.18
N VAL A 145 6.77 -2.49 -11.95
CA VAL A 145 6.35 -1.60 -13.03
C VAL A 145 6.80 -2.16 -14.36
N PHE A 146 5.84 -2.51 -15.21
CA PHE A 146 6.07 -3.06 -16.54
C PHE A 146 6.17 -1.92 -17.55
N VAL A 147 7.34 -1.79 -18.17
CA VAL A 147 7.64 -0.73 -19.13
C VAL A 147 8.33 -1.33 -20.35
N ASP A 148 7.88 -0.92 -21.53
CA ASP A 148 8.46 -1.33 -22.81
C ASP A 148 8.80 -0.12 -23.71
N THR A 149 8.28 1.08 -23.39
CA THR A 149 8.55 2.34 -24.11
C THR A 149 9.19 3.40 -23.22
N ARG A 150 9.84 4.41 -23.82
CA ARG A 150 10.40 5.54 -23.05
C ARG A 150 9.31 6.38 -22.38
N SER A 151 8.13 6.49 -22.99
CA SER A 151 7.00 7.18 -22.38
C SER A 151 6.51 6.47 -21.11
N GLU A 152 6.40 5.14 -21.14
CA GLU A 152 6.00 4.34 -19.98
C GLU A 152 7.03 4.42 -18.84
N LEU A 153 8.32 4.42 -19.18
CA LEU A 153 9.39 4.63 -18.21
C LEU A 153 9.30 6.02 -17.58
N ARG A 154 9.07 7.07 -18.39
CA ARG A 154 8.89 8.43 -17.89
C ARG A 154 7.69 8.55 -16.97
N ASP A 155 6.56 7.93 -17.32
CA ASP A 155 5.36 7.91 -16.47
C ASP A 155 5.63 7.21 -15.14
N ALA A 156 6.40 6.11 -15.16
CA ALA A 156 6.85 5.42 -13.95
C ALA A 156 7.75 6.32 -13.09
N CYS A 157 8.74 6.99 -13.69
CA CYS A 157 9.61 7.93 -12.99
C CYS A 157 8.82 9.09 -12.37
N GLN A 158 7.86 9.65 -13.11
CA GLN A 158 6.97 10.70 -12.61
C GLN A 158 6.17 10.22 -11.40
N LEU A 159 5.63 9.01 -11.44
CA LEU A 159 4.90 8.43 -10.31
C LEU A 159 5.81 8.22 -9.09
N LEU A 160 7.03 7.71 -9.29
CA LEU A 160 7.99 7.47 -8.22
C LEU A 160 8.50 8.75 -7.56
N ASN A 161 8.62 9.83 -8.34
CA ASN A 161 9.02 11.16 -7.87
C ASN A 161 7.88 11.97 -7.23
N ARG A 162 6.63 11.54 -7.40
CA ARG A 162 5.53 12.22 -6.71
C ARG A 162 5.68 12.07 -5.21
N HIS A 163 5.30 13.13 -4.50
CA HIS A 163 5.23 13.09 -3.05
C HIS A 163 4.33 11.93 -2.61
N ARG A 164 4.92 11.03 -1.80
CA ARG A 164 4.23 9.94 -1.14
C ARG A 164 3.76 10.41 0.22
N ARG A 165 2.61 9.91 0.64
CA ARG A 165 2.13 10.15 2.00
C ARG A 165 3.15 9.60 2.99
N THR A 166 3.49 10.40 3.99
CA THR A 166 4.39 9.99 5.05
C THR A 166 3.61 9.18 6.06
N VAL A 167 4.13 8.02 6.45
CA VAL A 167 3.59 7.20 7.53
C VAL A 167 4.49 7.37 8.75
N THR A 168 3.91 7.64 9.91
CA THR A 168 4.64 7.81 11.18
C THR A 168 4.14 6.82 12.23
N ILE A 169 5.00 6.58 13.22
CA ILE A 169 4.63 6.00 14.51
C ILE A 169 4.81 7.13 15.53
N GLY A 170 3.71 7.76 15.93
CA GLY A 170 3.77 8.97 16.74
C GLY A 170 4.46 10.09 15.95
N SER A 171 5.50 10.67 16.55
CA SER A 171 6.29 11.75 15.94
C SER A 171 7.40 11.27 15.00
N GLU A 172 7.67 9.96 14.93
CA GLU A 172 8.79 9.42 14.16
C GLU A 172 8.33 8.88 12.79
N PRO A 173 8.95 9.30 11.68
CA PRO A 173 8.64 8.74 10.36
C PRO A 173 9.09 7.29 10.26
N THR A 174 8.23 6.45 9.68
CA THR A 174 8.61 5.07 9.37
C THR A 174 9.63 5.04 8.23
N THR A 175 10.52 4.04 8.24
CA THR A 175 11.44 3.84 7.12
C THR A 175 10.64 3.39 5.89
N ASP A 176 10.86 4.04 4.75
CA ASP A 176 10.32 3.56 3.47
C ASP A 176 10.97 2.22 3.12
N SER A 177 10.20 1.14 3.24
CA SER A 177 10.64 -0.22 2.96
C SER A 177 10.17 -0.72 1.58
N MET A 178 9.48 0.14 0.82
CA MET A 178 8.99 -0.22 -0.51
C MET A 178 10.18 -0.41 -1.46
N ARG A 179 10.26 -1.58 -2.09
CA ARG A 179 11.23 -1.86 -3.15
C ARG A 179 10.56 -1.76 -4.51
N THR A 180 11.22 -1.12 -5.47
CA THR A 180 10.71 -0.95 -6.84
C THR A 180 11.42 -1.91 -7.79
N VAL A 181 10.67 -2.48 -8.72
CA VAL A 181 11.15 -3.39 -9.76
C VAL A 181 10.65 -2.89 -11.10
N ILE A 182 11.56 -2.41 -11.95
CA ILE A 182 11.24 -2.08 -13.34
C ILE A 182 11.40 -3.35 -14.16
N VAL A 183 10.34 -3.77 -14.84
CA VAL A 183 10.30 -5.02 -15.62
C VAL A 183 10.20 -4.70 -17.10
N LEU A 184 11.20 -5.14 -17.87
CA LEU A 184 11.25 -4.98 -19.33
C LEU A 184 10.81 -6.29 -20.00
N THR A 185 9.88 -6.23 -20.96
CA THR A 185 9.26 -7.45 -21.51
C THR A 185 9.16 -7.52 -23.04
N ALA A 186 9.22 -6.40 -23.76
CA ALA A 186 9.13 -6.38 -25.22
C ALA A 186 10.47 -6.75 -25.89
N ALA A 187 10.45 -7.75 -26.77
CA ALA A 187 11.61 -8.16 -27.58
C ALA A 187 11.58 -7.53 -28.98
N GLN A 188 12.78 -7.29 -29.54
CA GLN A 188 13.12 -6.69 -30.86
C GLN A 188 12.36 -5.41 -31.28
N GLY A 189 13.11 -4.33 -31.50
CA GLY A 189 12.55 -3.02 -31.90
C GLY A 189 11.95 -2.20 -30.75
N SER A 190 12.22 -2.58 -29.49
CA SER A 190 11.82 -1.81 -28.31
C SER A 190 12.63 -0.50 -28.23
N GLU A 191 11.99 0.63 -27.96
CA GLU A 191 12.67 1.92 -27.78
C GLU A 191 13.72 1.93 -26.65
N LEU A 192 13.58 1.01 -25.69
CA LEU A 192 14.48 0.83 -24.56
C LEU A 192 15.43 -0.34 -24.83
N GLU A 193 16.37 -0.21 -25.76
CA GLU A 193 17.25 -1.32 -26.14
C GLU A 193 18.22 -1.72 -25.02
N ASN A 194 18.75 -0.75 -24.27
CA ASN A 194 19.80 -0.98 -23.28
C ASN A 194 19.33 -0.73 -21.84
N VAL A 195 19.57 -1.69 -20.94
CA VAL A 195 19.29 -1.56 -19.49
C VAL A 195 20.02 -0.37 -18.88
N SER A 196 21.20 -0.02 -19.39
CA SER A 196 21.96 1.15 -18.95
C SER A 196 21.23 2.47 -19.23
N GLU A 197 20.45 2.56 -20.31
CA GLU A 197 19.62 3.75 -20.60
C GLU A 197 18.49 3.90 -19.57
N VAL A 198 17.89 2.77 -19.16
CA VAL A 198 16.86 2.76 -18.11
C VAL A 198 17.44 3.27 -16.80
N PHE A 199 18.62 2.78 -16.40
CA PHE A 199 19.31 3.28 -15.21
C PHE A 199 19.68 4.76 -15.32
N HIS A 200 20.15 5.22 -16.48
CA HIS A 200 20.46 6.62 -16.70
C HIS A 200 19.22 7.51 -16.56
N GLU A 201 18.08 7.12 -17.14
CA GLU A 201 16.84 7.87 -17.02
C GLU A 201 16.35 7.90 -15.56
N LEU A 202 16.39 6.76 -14.85
CA LEU A 202 16.06 6.69 -13.42
C LEU A 202 16.97 7.60 -12.58
N GLN A 203 18.28 7.58 -12.82
CA GLN A 203 19.23 8.44 -12.10
C GLN A 203 19.02 9.92 -12.40
N SER A 204 18.73 10.27 -13.66
CA SER A 204 18.45 11.65 -14.07
C SER A 204 17.22 12.24 -13.38
N THR A 205 16.31 11.37 -12.94
CA THR A 205 15.09 11.76 -12.23
C THR A 205 15.28 11.95 -10.73
N GLY A 206 16.48 11.67 -10.19
CA GLY A 206 16.81 11.86 -8.77
C GLY A 206 16.34 10.74 -7.85
N ILE A 207 15.82 9.63 -8.38
CA ILE A 207 15.37 8.50 -7.57
C ILE A 207 16.60 7.70 -7.10
N PRO A 208 16.76 7.42 -5.79
CA PRO A 208 17.89 6.67 -5.29
C PRO A 208 17.95 5.25 -5.89
N SER A 209 19.03 4.96 -6.59
CA SER A 209 19.25 3.68 -7.30
C SER A 209 19.25 2.45 -6.40
N LYS A 210 19.40 2.60 -5.07
CA LYS A 210 19.44 1.47 -4.13
C LYS A 210 18.07 0.80 -3.96
N ASP A 211 17.00 1.52 -4.25
CA ASP A 211 15.62 1.04 -4.01
C ASP A 211 14.96 0.52 -5.29
N ILE A 212 15.68 0.55 -6.42
CA ILE A 212 15.19 0.12 -7.73
C ILE A 212 16.03 -1.05 -8.26
N THR A 213 15.33 -2.14 -8.60
CA THR A 213 15.89 -3.25 -9.38
C THR A 213 15.34 -3.21 -10.80
N VAL A 214 16.21 -3.26 -11.81
CA VAL A 214 15.76 -3.45 -13.20
C VAL A 214 15.86 -4.94 -13.55
N LEU A 215 14.74 -5.52 -13.95
CA LEU A 215 14.62 -6.91 -14.37
C LEU A 215 14.32 -6.98 -15.87
N ASP A 216 15.32 -7.41 -16.63
CA ASP A 216 15.18 -7.63 -18.07
C ASP A 216 14.66 -9.05 -18.36
N LEU A 217 13.50 -9.16 -19.00
CA LEU A 217 12.88 -10.42 -19.41
C LEU A 217 12.73 -10.54 -20.94
N ARG A 218 13.34 -9.63 -21.72
CA ARG A 218 13.12 -9.55 -23.17
C ARG A 218 13.72 -10.72 -23.94
N ASP A 219 14.77 -11.35 -23.41
CA ASP A 219 15.44 -12.52 -23.99
C ASP A 219 14.69 -13.85 -23.77
N ARG A 220 13.52 -13.81 -23.13
CA ARG A 220 12.76 -15.00 -22.68
C ARG A 220 11.47 -15.24 -23.46
N TYR A 221 11.28 -14.60 -24.61
CA TYR A 221 10.04 -14.65 -25.38
C TYR A 221 9.70 -16.05 -25.92
N GLU A 222 10.69 -16.92 -26.13
CA GLU A 222 10.50 -18.31 -26.60
C GLU A 222 10.12 -19.28 -25.47
N LEU A 223 10.26 -18.86 -24.21
CA LEU A 223 9.95 -19.71 -23.06
C LEU A 223 8.44 -19.77 -22.81
N SER A 224 8.01 -20.81 -22.08
CA SER A 224 6.65 -20.82 -21.54
C SER A 224 6.43 -19.62 -20.61
N PRO A 225 5.22 -19.06 -20.50
CA PRO A 225 4.97 -17.88 -19.67
C PRO A 225 5.44 -18.05 -18.21
N THR A 226 5.25 -19.23 -17.63
CA THR A 226 5.72 -19.53 -16.28
C THR A 226 7.24 -19.48 -16.19
N ALA A 227 7.97 -20.03 -17.16
CA ALA A 227 9.43 -20.00 -17.19
C ALA A 227 9.98 -18.59 -17.52
N ALA A 228 9.29 -17.85 -18.38
CA ALA A 228 9.65 -16.48 -18.75
C ALA A 228 9.60 -15.54 -17.52
N PHE A 229 8.56 -15.65 -16.69
CA PHE A 229 8.36 -14.81 -15.50
C PHE A 229 8.94 -15.39 -14.19
N GLU A 230 9.57 -16.57 -14.22
CA GLU A 230 10.17 -17.17 -13.02
C GLU A 230 11.23 -16.28 -12.33
N PRO A 231 12.08 -15.50 -13.03
CA PRO A 231 12.97 -14.54 -12.36
C PRO A 231 12.20 -13.50 -11.55
N LEU A 232 11.09 -12.98 -12.08
CA LEU A 232 10.23 -12.03 -11.37
C LEU A 232 9.59 -12.70 -10.15
N ARG A 233 9.17 -13.96 -10.27
CA ARG A 233 8.64 -14.73 -9.14
C ARG A 233 9.64 -14.82 -7.99
N ARG A 234 10.88 -15.21 -8.29
CA ARG A 234 11.95 -15.33 -7.28
C ARG A 234 12.25 -13.99 -6.64
N LEU A 235 12.30 -12.92 -7.44
CA LEU A 235 12.50 -11.56 -6.94
C LEU A 235 11.37 -11.16 -5.97
N ILE A 236 10.11 -11.41 -6.32
CA ILE A 236 8.97 -11.12 -5.44
C ILE A 236 9.05 -11.91 -4.13
N LEU A 237 9.33 -13.22 -4.19
CA LEU A 237 9.41 -14.06 -3.01
C LEU A 237 10.54 -13.62 -2.07
N ASN A 238 11.74 -13.40 -2.61
CA ASN A 238 12.89 -12.95 -1.83
C ASN A 238 12.67 -11.54 -1.28
N GLY A 239 12.20 -10.61 -2.12
CA GLY A 239 11.99 -9.23 -1.72
C GLY A 239 10.89 -9.09 -0.65
N THR A 240 9.78 -9.83 -0.75
CA THR A 240 8.75 -9.84 0.30
C THR A 240 9.27 -10.43 1.61
N GLN A 241 10.12 -11.45 1.55
CA GLN A 241 10.75 -12.04 2.74
C GLN A 241 11.71 -11.04 3.43
N ASP A 242 12.58 -10.38 2.66
CA ASP A 242 13.53 -9.41 3.20
C ASP A 242 12.81 -8.21 3.84
N ILE A 243 11.81 -7.65 3.13
CA ILE A 243 11.03 -6.51 3.64
C ILE A 243 10.31 -6.91 4.92
N ARG A 244 9.75 -8.12 4.99
CA ARG A 244 9.10 -8.61 6.20
C ARG A 244 10.09 -8.76 7.36
N ALA A 245 11.30 -9.27 7.11
CA ALA A 245 12.32 -9.38 8.14
C ALA A 245 12.67 -8.00 8.71
N GLU A 246 12.77 -6.99 7.84
CA GLU A 246 13.03 -5.61 8.24
C GLU A 246 11.85 -4.99 9.00
N GLN A 247 10.61 -5.18 8.53
CA GLN A 247 9.41 -4.72 9.22
C GLN A 247 9.26 -5.36 10.60
N ASN A 248 9.56 -6.66 10.74
CA ASN A 248 9.60 -7.34 12.04
C ASN A 248 10.63 -6.71 12.97
N ARG A 249 11.84 -6.43 12.47
CA ARG A 249 12.91 -5.80 13.25
C ARG A 249 12.53 -4.39 13.72
N GLN A 250 11.74 -3.67 12.93
CA GLN A 250 11.24 -2.33 13.23
C GLN A 250 9.92 -2.31 14.02
N GLY A 251 9.31 -3.46 14.31
CA GLY A 251 7.98 -3.51 14.96
C GLY A 251 6.82 -3.05 14.06
N LEU A 252 7.03 -3.01 12.74
CA LEU A 252 6.08 -2.53 11.71
C LEU A 252 5.34 -3.66 11.00
N SER A 253 5.24 -4.83 11.63
CA SER A 253 4.52 -5.97 11.05
C SER A 253 3.03 -5.88 11.34
N PHE A 254 2.32 -5.20 10.46
CA PHE A 254 0.87 -5.07 10.54
C PHE A 254 0.17 -6.37 10.16
N SER A 255 -0.82 -6.78 10.97
CA SER A 255 -1.72 -7.88 10.64
C SER A 255 -2.68 -7.45 9.54
N ALA A 256 -3.44 -8.38 8.98
CA ALA A 256 -4.45 -8.06 7.97
C ALA A 256 -5.51 -7.10 8.52
N THR A 257 -5.89 -7.26 9.79
CA THR A 257 -6.78 -6.34 10.51
C THR A 257 -6.17 -4.94 10.62
N HIS A 258 -4.91 -4.83 11.07
CA HIS A 258 -4.21 -3.54 11.15
C HIS A 258 -4.15 -2.85 9.78
N LEU A 259 -3.75 -3.60 8.74
CA LEU A 259 -3.60 -3.05 7.39
C LEU A 259 -4.94 -2.57 6.83
N ASN A 260 -6.06 -3.28 7.06
CA ASN A 260 -7.40 -2.84 6.65
C ASN A 260 -7.84 -1.55 7.36
N THR A 261 -7.56 -1.44 8.66
CA THR A 261 -7.88 -0.24 9.45
C THR A 261 -7.07 0.96 8.99
N LEU A 262 -5.75 0.80 8.86
CA LEU A 262 -4.83 1.83 8.37
C LEU A 262 -5.19 2.27 6.94
N TRP A 263 -5.52 1.32 6.07
CA TRP A 263 -6.03 1.59 4.74
C TRP A 263 -7.32 2.40 4.75
N THR A 264 -8.32 1.96 5.52
CA THR A 264 -9.61 2.65 5.62
C THR A 264 -9.45 4.08 6.13
N ARG A 265 -8.53 4.29 7.09
CA ARG A 265 -8.19 5.63 7.57
C ARG A 265 -7.48 6.46 6.51
N THR A 266 -6.55 5.85 5.77
CA THR A 266 -5.85 6.49 4.64
C THR A 266 -6.84 7.06 3.63
N LEU A 267 -7.88 6.29 3.28
CA LEU A 267 -8.93 6.73 2.35
C LEU A 267 -9.80 7.87 2.88
N ARG A 268 -10.02 7.94 4.20
CA ARG A 268 -10.79 9.02 4.84
C ARG A 268 -10.05 10.36 4.87
N LEU A 269 -8.72 10.34 4.80
CA LEU A 269 -7.92 11.56 4.73
C LEU A 269 -8.07 12.20 3.35
N GLU A 270 -8.51 13.45 3.32
CA GLU A 270 -8.83 14.19 2.09
C GLU A 270 -7.60 14.35 1.20
N ILE A 271 -7.61 13.68 0.04
CA ILE A 271 -6.54 13.79 -0.97
C ILE A 271 -6.45 15.25 -1.44
N GLY A 272 -5.28 15.88 -1.27
CA GLY A 272 -5.03 17.27 -1.67
C GLY A 272 -5.06 18.28 -0.52
N SER A 273 -5.48 17.88 0.69
CA SER A 273 -5.31 18.71 1.89
C SER A 273 -3.88 18.64 2.43
N SER A 274 -3.36 19.73 2.97
CA SER A 274 -2.04 19.77 3.64
C SER A 274 -1.98 18.81 4.83
N ASP A 275 -3.09 18.67 5.55
CA ASP A 275 -3.20 17.83 6.75
C ASP A 275 -3.24 16.34 6.40
N ALA A 276 -3.52 16.01 5.14
CA ALA A 276 -3.57 14.64 4.64
C ALA A 276 -2.20 14.13 4.15
N ALA A 277 -1.11 14.87 4.38
CA ALA A 277 0.23 14.48 3.96
C ALA A 277 0.88 13.42 4.88
N VAL A 278 0.43 13.34 6.13
CA VAL A 278 0.98 12.44 7.16
C VAL A 278 -0.13 11.54 7.71
N LEU A 279 0.19 10.29 7.98
CA LEU A 279 -0.68 9.37 8.71
C LEU A 279 0.10 8.76 9.89
N ASP A 280 -0.38 9.02 11.10
CA ASP A 280 0.18 8.42 12.32
C ASP A 280 -0.51 7.09 12.65
N CYS A 281 0.21 5.99 12.50
CA CYS A 281 -0.26 4.64 12.82
C CYS A 281 -0.68 4.49 14.29
N LEU A 282 0.00 5.16 15.23
CA LEU A 282 -0.37 5.10 16.65
C LEU A 282 -1.67 5.85 16.92
N GLU A 283 -1.88 7.00 16.28
CA GLU A 283 -3.13 7.73 16.37
C GLU A 283 -4.30 6.86 15.85
N VAL A 284 -4.12 6.19 14.71
CA VAL A 284 -5.15 5.29 14.15
C VAL A 284 -5.43 4.12 15.09
N ALA A 285 -4.40 3.46 15.62
CA ALA A 285 -4.57 2.33 16.53
C ALA A 285 -5.33 2.72 17.82
N ARG A 286 -5.25 3.99 18.22
CA ARG A 286 -5.88 4.53 19.43
C ARG A 286 -7.23 5.19 19.18
N GLU A 287 -7.74 5.23 17.94
CA GLU A 287 -8.96 5.98 17.60
C GLU A 287 -10.17 5.56 18.47
N ASN A 288 -10.28 4.27 18.80
CA ASN A 288 -11.34 3.71 19.67
C ASN A 288 -10.99 3.72 21.16
N HIS A 289 -9.75 4.03 21.52
CA HIS A 289 -9.23 4.09 22.88
C HIS A 289 -8.60 5.46 23.10
N ARG A 290 -9.37 6.52 22.85
CA ARG A 290 -8.96 7.88 23.20
C ARG A 290 -8.68 7.88 24.69
N LEU A 291 -7.41 8.06 25.00
CA LEU A 291 -6.93 8.19 26.37
C LEU A 291 -7.87 9.15 27.09
N ASN A 292 -8.49 8.69 28.19
CA ASN A 292 -8.74 9.64 29.27
C ASN A 292 -7.37 10.21 29.56
N ASN A 293 -7.14 11.45 29.15
CA ASN A 293 -5.84 12.10 29.25
C ASN A 293 -5.30 11.79 30.65
N ILE A 294 -4.34 10.87 30.76
CA ILE A 294 -3.43 10.89 31.90
C ILE A 294 -2.69 12.18 31.65
N THR A 295 -3.29 13.27 32.11
CA THR A 295 -2.67 14.57 32.04
C THR A 295 -1.41 14.45 32.88
N THR A 296 -0.38 15.16 32.47
CA THR A 296 0.80 15.39 33.30
C THR A 296 0.39 15.78 34.73
N GLU A 297 -0.75 16.45 34.89
CA GLU A 297 -1.39 16.77 36.17
C GLU A 297 -1.77 15.53 37.01
N CYS A 298 -2.41 14.50 36.44
CA CYS A 298 -2.72 13.26 37.17
C CYS A 298 -1.44 12.54 37.61
N LEU A 299 -0.39 12.56 36.78
CA LEU A 299 0.88 11.93 37.12
C LEU A 299 1.62 12.69 38.22
N VAL A 300 1.62 14.03 38.14
CA VAL A 300 2.19 14.92 39.17
C VAL A 300 1.44 14.75 40.49
N GLU A 301 0.12 14.72 40.47
CA GLU A 301 -0.70 14.51 41.68
C GLU A 301 -0.45 13.14 42.30
N PHE A 302 -0.38 12.08 41.48
CA PHE A 302 -0.02 10.75 41.95
C PHE A 302 1.37 10.71 42.61
N ILE A 303 2.39 11.29 41.98
CA ILE A 303 3.74 11.35 42.54
C ILE A 303 3.74 12.13 43.86
N ASN A 304 3.04 13.26 43.94
CA ASN A 304 2.92 14.05 45.16
C ASN A 304 2.27 13.26 46.30
N GLN A 305 1.18 12.53 46.02
CA GLN A 305 0.50 11.71 47.03
C GLN A 305 1.32 10.49 47.46
N ALA A 306 2.02 9.85 46.51
CA ALA A 306 2.84 8.68 46.76
C ALA A 306 4.08 9.02 47.62
N ASN A 307 4.67 10.21 47.43
CA ASN A 307 5.78 10.70 48.25
C ASN A 307 5.38 11.03 49.70
N ASN A 308 4.08 11.23 49.98
CA ASN A 308 3.57 11.46 51.33
C ASN A 308 3.30 10.16 52.12
N HIS A 309 3.52 9.00 51.51
CA HIS A 309 3.30 7.68 52.10
C HIS A 309 4.60 6.87 52.14
N PRO A 310 4.73 5.89 53.04
CA PRO A 310 5.94 5.07 53.19
C PRO A 310 6.05 3.98 52.11
N TYR A 311 5.87 4.35 50.83
CA TYR A 311 6.13 3.46 49.71
C TYR A 311 7.59 3.57 49.29
N SER A 312 8.19 2.45 48.89
CA SER A 312 9.51 2.48 48.23
C SER A 312 9.41 3.21 46.89
N GLN A 313 10.40 4.05 46.57
CA GLN A 313 10.43 4.76 45.28
C GLN A 313 10.41 3.80 44.08
N ASP A 314 11.06 2.63 44.20
CA ASP A 314 11.04 1.60 43.16
C ASP A 314 9.62 1.13 42.85
N GLY A 315 8.79 0.88 43.87
CA GLY A 315 7.39 0.51 43.69
C GLY A 315 6.52 1.59 43.03
N ILE A 316 6.84 2.88 43.25
CA ILE A 316 6.17 4.00 42.58
C ILE A 316 6.58 4.04 41.10
N HIS A 317 7.87 3.88 40.81
CA HIS A 317 8.37 3.81 39.44
C HIS A 317 7.82 2.61 38.67
N ASP A 318 7.77 1.44 39.30
CA ASP A 318 7.20 0.21 38.72
C ASP A 318 5.72 0.39 38.38
N PHE A 319 4.96 1.03 39.27
CA PHE A 319 3.56 1.36 39.01
C PHE A 319 3.39 2.32 37.83
N ILE A 320 4.16 3.42 37.80
CA ILE A 320 4.11 4.40 36.71
C ILE A 320 4.50 3.75 35.39
N ALA A 321 5.59 2.97 35.36
CA ALA A 321 6.05 2.25 34.19
C ALA A 321 4.98 1.24 33.70
N SER A 322 4.37 0.49 34.61
CA SER A 322 3.29 -0.45 34.29
C SER A 322 2.05 0.28 33.74
N ALA A 323 1.66 1.40 34.35
CA ALA A 323 0.55 2.21 33.88
C ALA A 323 0.82 2.80 32.50
N LEU A 324 2.02 3.34 32.25
CA LEU A 324 2.44 3.84 30.95
C LEU A 324 2.50 2.72 29.89
N LEU A 325 2.95 1.52 30.26
CA LEU A 325 2.98 0.37 29.37
C LEU A 325 1.57 -0.11 29.00
N MET A 326 0.69 -0.29 29.99
CA MET A 326 -0.71 -0.68 29.76
C MET A 326 -1.46 0.42 28.98
N ASN A 327 -1.11 1.67 29.21
CA ASN A 327 -1.61 2.80 28.46
C ASN A 327 -1.08 2.79 27.01
N ALA A 328 0.18 2.41 26.79
CA ALA A 328 0.77 2.32 25.46
C ALA A 328 0.10 1.22 24.62
N TYR A 329 -0.30 0.10 25.25
CA TYR A 329 -0.90 -1.07 24.61
C TYR A 329 -2.26 -1.44 25.25
N PRO A 330 -3.33 -0.65 25.03
CA PRO A 330 -4.63 -0.97 25.60
C PRO A 330 -5.14 -2.33 25.07
N PRO A 331 -5.82 -3.12 25.90
CA PRO A 331 -6.49 -4.35 25.44
C PRO A 331 -7.38 -4.08 24.23
N GLY A 332 -7.37 -4.98 23.24
CA GLY A 332 -8.12 -4.82 21.99
C GLY A 332 -7.43 -3.96 20.92
N MET A 333 -6.29 -3.32 21.21
CA MET A 333 -5.55 -2.52 20.20
C MET A 333 -5.06 -3.35 19.00
N HIS A 334 -4.87 -4.66 19.19
CA HIS A 334 -4.40 -5.59 18.15
C HIS A 334 -5.48 -6.53 17.61
N GLY A 335 -6.76 -6.24 17.91
CA GLY A 335 -7.90 -7.11 17.67
C GLY A 335 -8.46 -7.69 18.98
N GLU A 336 -9.73 -8.09 18.94
CA GLU A 336 -10.39 -8.89 19.99
C GLU A 336 -10.03 -10.38 19.87
#